data_AF-A0A9N8L076-F1
#
_entry.id   AF-A0A9N8L076-F1
#
_cell.length_a   1.000
_cell.length_b   1.000
_cell.length_c   1.000
_cell.angle_alpha   90.00
_cell.angle_beta   90.00
_cell.angle_gamma   90.00
#
_symmetry.space_group_name_H-M   'P 1'
#
loop_
_entity.id
_entity.type
_entity.pdbx_description
1 polymer ?
#
loop_
_entity_poly.entity_id
_entity_poly.type
_entity_poly.pdbx_seq_one_letter_code
_entity_poly.pdbx_strand_id
1 'polypeptide(L)'
;MKVASRAYGILLQLLQNLGKVDRTLDDIFEEHLQNFNRQHQQATRLQKEFNNYIRCIRAVQTASKTLMEAITEVYESGWSGHDLLYVQAQNLEMLWQDFSHKLGDQVLIPLNTYTNQFPEVRKKIEKRGRKLVDYDSQRHSFQNLQSNAAKRRDDVKVTKGREQLEEAKRTYEVLNSELHDELPALYDSRVLFYVNNLQTLFSAEQLFHSESHKVYGELEAITDKLANECQRGSYSKKSIMNNISPAASPNATLNSHNGKPAEPTDTVQS
;
A
#
# COMPACT_ATOMS: atom_id res chain seq x y z
N MET A 1 26.26 2.47 16.69
CA MET A 1 25.01 2.11 17.39
C MET A 1 25.10 0.85 18.25
N LYS A 2 25.66 -0.30 17.79
CA LYS A 2 25.77 -1.53 18.61
C LYS A 2 26.66 -1.43 19.86
N VAL A 3 27.68 -0.56 19.86
CA VAL A 3 28.63 -0.42 20.98
C VAL A 3 28.04 0.39 22.13
N ALA A 4 27.24 1.43 21.83
CA ALA A 4 26.57 2.25 22.84
C ALA A 4 25.48 1.46 23.59
N SER A 5 24.74 0.58 22.89
CA SER A 5 23.75 -0.30 23.50
C SER A 5 24.36 -1.36 24.43
N ARG A 6 25.53 -1.92 24.08
CA ARG A 6 26.28 -2.83 24.97
C ARG A 6 26.84 -2.13 26.20
N ALA A 7 27.37 -0.92 26.05
CA ALA A 7 27.88 -0.14 27.17
C ALA A 7 26.77 0.23 28.16
N TYR A 8 25.57 0.54 27.66
CA TYR A 8 24.38 0.77 28.47
C TYR A 8 23.94 -0.48 29.22
N GLY A 9 23.92 -1.64 28.55
CA GLY A 9 23.56 -2.92 29.17
C GLY A 9 24.51 -3.30 30.32
N ILE A 10 25.81 -3.09 30.16
CA ILE A 10 26.81 -3.38 31.19
C ILE A 10 26.69 -2.42 32.39
N LEU A 11 26.41 -1.14 32.13
CA LEU A 11 26.20 -0.14 33.19
C LEU A 11 24.92 -0.43 33.98
N LEU A 12 23.84 -0.85 33.30
CA LEU A 12 22.60 -1.28 33.93
C LEU A 12 22.85 -2.53 34.81
N GLN A 13 23.62 -3.49 34.33
CA GLN A 13 23.96 -4.72 35.06
C GLN A 13 24.77 -4.45 36.34
N LEU A 14 25.63 -3.42 36.32
CA LEU A 14 26.40 -2.98 37.49
C LEU A 14 25.52 -2.27 38.53
N LEU A 15 24.46 -1.58 38.10
CA LEU A 15 23.51 -0.86 38.96
C LEU A 15 22.41 -1.77 39.55
N GLN A 16 22.09 -2.89 38.89
CA GLN A 16 21.06 -3.87 39.27
C GLN A 16 21.32 -4.64 40.59
N ASN A 17 22.47 -4.46 41.24
CA ASN A 17 22.79 -5.11 42.51
C ASN A 17 22.18 -4.44 43.76
N LEU A 18 21.34 -3.41 43.59
CA LEU A 18 20.82 -2.60 44.71
C LEU A 18 19.31 -2.78 45.03
N GLY A 19 18.55 -3.55 44.25
CA GLY A 19 17.11 -3.75 44.53
C GLY A 19 16.52 -4.94 43.79
N LYS A 20 16.10 -5.99 44.51
CA LYS A 20 15.47 -7.18 43.91
C LYS A 20 14.15 -6.87 43.19
N VAL A 21 13.41 -5.86 43.67
CA VAL A 21 12.13 -5.40 43.10
C VAL A 21 12.35 -4.60 41.81
N ASP A 22 13.33 -3.69 41.79
CA ASP A 22 13.70 -2.91 40.61
C ASP A 22 14.19 -3.82 39.48
N ARG A 23 14.96 -4.86 39.81
CA ARG A 23 15.44 -5.86 38.84
C ARG A 23 14.29 -6.59 38.14
N THR A 24 13.27 -7.04 38.88
CA THR A 24 12.09 -7.68 38.29
C THR A 24 11.26 -6.77 37.40
N LEU A 25 11.15 -5.46 37.72
CA LEU A 25 10.41 -4.51 36.89
C LEU A 25 11.14 -4.21 35.57
N ASP A 26 12.46 -4.08 35.63
CA ASP A 26 13.27 -3.90 34.41
C ASP A 26 13.29 -5.17 33.54
N ASP A 27 13.25 -6.37 34.13
CA ASP A 27 13.14 -7.63 33.38
C ASP A 27 11.80 -7.70 32.60
N ILE A 28 10.69 -7.24 33.20
CA ILE A 28 9.37 -7.16 32.53
C ILE A 28 9.40 -6.14 31.39
N PHE A 29 9.97 -4.95 31.64
CA PHE A 29 10.09 -3.91 30.61
C PHE A 29 10.94 -4.39 29.42
N GLU A 30 12.02 -5.12 29.68
CA GLU A 30 12.87 -5.68 28.62
C GLU A 30 12.12 -6.72 27.77
N GLU A 31 11.26 -7.55 28.36
CA GLU A 31 10.37 -8.44 27.61
C GLU A 31 9.41 -7.66 26.70
N HIS A 32 8.76 -6.62 27.23
CA HIS A 32 7.89 -5.74 26.44
C HIS A 32 8.65 -5.07 25.29
N LEU A 33 9.90 -4.65 25.54
CA LEU A 33 10.76 -4.06 24.51
C LEU A 33 11.14 -5.06 23.41
N GLN A 34 11.43 -6.31 23.77
CA GLN A 34 11.70 -7.38 22.81
C GLN A 34 10.47 -7.65 21.93
N ASN A 35 9.29 -7.75 22.55
CA ASN A 35 8.02 -7.93 21.85
C ASN A 35 7.72 -6.77 20.90
N PHE A 36 7.89 -5.52 21.37
CA PHE A 36 7.73 -4.31 20.57
C PHE A 36 8.66 -4.31 19.34
N ASN A 37 9.94 -4.61 19.53
CA ASN A 37 10.91 -4.63 18.42
C ASN A 37 10.57 -5.71 17.39
N ARG A 38 10.17 -6.90 17.85
CA ARG A 38 9.75 -7.99 16.96
C ARG A 38 8.50 -7.60 16.18
N GLN A 39 7.49 -7.07 16.86
CA GLN A 39 6.24 -6.64 16.25
C GLN A 39 6.47 -5.53 15.23
N HIS A 40 7.30 -4.53 15.55
CA HIS A 40 7.67 -3.45 14.63
C HIS A 40 8.33 -4.00 13.36
N GLN A 41 9.33 -4.88 13.51
CA GLN A 41 10.04 -5.46 12.37
C GLN A 41 9.08 -6.26 11.45
N GLN A 42 8.18 -7.04 12.05
CA GLN A 42 7.18 -7.81 11.32
C GLN A 42 6.19 -6.90 10.57
N ALA A 43 5.68 -5.86 11.23
CA ALA A 43 4.76 -4.89 10.63
C ALA A 43 5.40 -4.13 9.45
N THR A 44 6.64 -3.63 9.62
CA THR A 44 7.38 -2.95 8.56
C THR A 44 7.69 -3.87 7.39
N ARG A 45 8.06 -5.13 7.65
CA ARG A 45 8.25 -6.12 6.58
C ARG A 45 6.94 -6.34 5.82
N LEU A 46 5.83 -6.55 6.53
CA LEU A 46 4.53 -6.76 5.92
C LEU A 46 4.11 -5.56 5.06
N GLN A 47 4.25 -4.34 5.58
CA GLN A 47 3.99 -3.10 4.85
C GLN A 47 4.80 -3.02 3.56
N LYS A 48 6.10 -3.35 3.60
CA LYS A 48 6.96 -3.37 2.42
C LYS A 48 6.46 -4.35 1.37
N GLU A 49 6.12 -5.58 1.77
CA GLU A 49 5.65 -6.61 0.84
C GLU A 49 4.27 -6.26 0.26
N PHE A 50 3.36 -5.67 1.04
CA PHE A 50 2.08 -5.18 0.52
C PHE A 50 2.23 -4.06 -0.51
N ASN A 51 3.13 -3.09 -0.24
CA ASN A 51 3.44 -2.03 -1.21
C ASN A 51 4.00 -2.62 -2.52
N ASN A 52 4.88 -3.61 -2.42
CA ASN A 52 5.41 -4.31 -3.58
C ASN A 52 4.31 -5.07 -4.33
N TYR A 53 3.47 -5.82 -3.61
CA TYR A 53 2.37 -6.59 -4.17
C TYR A 53 1.38 -5.71 -4.94
N ILE A 54 0.94 -4.58 -4.37
CA ILE A 54 0.03 -3.63 -5.03
C ILE A 54 0.68 -3.01 -6.27
N ARG A 55 1.98 -2.74 -6.25
CA ARG A 55 2.71 -2.26 -7.43
C ARG A 55 2.69 -3.32 -8.55
N CYS A 56 2.93 -4.58 -8.22
CA CYS A 56 2.86 -5.68 -9.18
C CYS A 56 1.46 -5.85 -9.74
N ILE A 57 0.41 -5.79 -8.91
CA ILE A 57 -0.99 -5.84 -9.36
C ILE A 57 -1.29 -4.73 -10.36
N ARG A 58 -0.88 -3.50 -10.10
CA ARG A 58 -1.08 -2.38 -11.04
C ARG A 58 -0.35 -2.61 -12.37
N ALA A 59 0.84 -3.21 -12.33
CA ALA A 59 1.54 -3.58 -13.56
C ALA A 59 0.80 -4.68 -14.34
N VAL A 60 0.27 -5.70 -13.66
CA VAL A 60 -0.54 -6.76 -14.29
C VAL A 60 -1.86 -6.19 -14.84
N GLN A 61 -2.52 -5.29 -14.11
CA GLN A 61 -3.69 -4.55 -14.59
C GLN A 61 -3.41 -3.84 -15.92
N THR A 62 -2.30 -3.09 -16.01
CA THR A 62 -1.91 -2.42 -17.26
C THR A 62 -1.62 -3.42 -18.37
N ALA A 63 -0.85 -4.48 -18.09
CA ALA A 63 -0.53 -5.51 -19.08
C ALA A 63 -1.79 -6.24 -19.59
N SER A 64 -2.70 -6.59 -18.67
CA SER A 64 -3.99 -7.22 -18.98
C SER A 64 -4.83 -6.31 -19.86
N LYS A 65 -4.89 -5.01 -19.56
CA LYS A 65 -5.62 -4.04 -20.38
C LYS A 65 -5.05 -3.99 -21.81
N THR A 66 -3.74 -3.79 -21.95
CA THR A 66 -3.10 -3.69 -23.28
C THR A 66 -3.27 -4.97 -24.11
N LEU A 67 -3.26 -6.14 -23.45
CA LEU A 67 -3.51 -7.40 -24.13
C LEU A 67 -4.97 -7.49 -24.61
N MET A 68 -5.93 -7.11 -23.78
CA MET A 68 -7.34 -7.14 -24.14
C MET A 68 -7.67 -6.13 -25.24
N GLU A 69 -7.07 -4.95 -25.23
CA GLU A 69 -7.16 -3.97 -26.32
C GLU A 69 -6.71 -4.60 -27.65
N ALA A 70 -5.53 -5.20 -27.69
CA ALA A 70 -5.03 -5.89 -28.88
C ALA A 70 -5.94 -7.05 -29.33
N ILE A 71 -6.48 -7.83 -28.38
CA ILE A 71 -7.43 -8.91 -28.69
C ILE A 71 -8.70 -8.33 -29.33
N THR A 72 -9.24 -7.24 -28.78
CA THR A 72 -10.45 -6.60 -29.34
C THR A 72 -10.21 -5.99 -30.71
N GLU A 73 -9.00 -5.49 -31.00
CA GLU A 73 -8.66 -4.92 -32.32
C GLU A 73 -8.58 -5.99 -33.42
N VAL A 74 -8.03 -7.17 -33.12
CA VAL A 74 -7.92 -8.27 -34.10
C VAL A 74 -9.23 -9.06 -34.25
N TYR A 75 -10.15 -8.96 -33.29
CA TYR A 75 -11.42 -9.66 -33.34
C TYR A 75 -12.42 -8.87 -34.19
N GLU A 76 -12.56 -9.24 -35.47
CA GLU A 76 -13.33 -8.46 -36.44
C GLU A 76 -14.82 -8.33 -36.09
N SER A 77 -15.44 -7.21 -36.45
CA SER A 77 -16.86 -6.93 -36.18
C SER A 77 -17.84 -7.88 -36.88
N GLY A 78 -17.40 -8.58 -37.93
CA GLY A 78 -18.18 -9.62 -38.60
C GLY A 78 -18.21 -10.96 -37.86
N TRP A 79 -17.34 -11.16 -36.87
CA TRP A 79 -17.22 -12.43 -36.16
C TRP A 79 -18.25 -12.57 -35.06
N SER A 80 -18.74 -13.79 -34.86
CA SER A 80 -19.72 -14.09 -33.81
C SER A 80 -19.17 -13.69 -32.44
N GLY A 81 -19.93 -12.89 -31.68
CA GLY A 81 -19.56 -12.51 -30.32
C GLY A 81 -18.59 -11.33 -30.19
N HIS A 82 -18.33 -10.57 -31.27
CA HIS A 82 -17.49 -9.36 -31.23
C HIS A 82 -17.90 -8.38 -30.12
N ASP A 83 -19.17 -7.94 -30.10
CA ASP A 83 -19.67 -6.99 -29.10
C ASP A 83 -19.55 -7.54 -27.67
N LEU A 84 -19.81 -8.85 -27.50
CA LEU A 84 -19.74 -9.50 -26.19
C LEU A 84 -18.29 -9.60 -25.69
N LEU A 85 -17.33 -9.89 -26.58
CA LEU A 85 -15.92 -9.91 -26.24
C LEU A 85 -15.46 -8.53 -25.77
N TYR A 86 -15.88 -7.46 -26.46
CA TYR A 86 -15.58 -6.09 -26.06
C TYR A 86 -16.16 -5.76 -24.68
N VAL A 87 -17.41 -6.14 -24.40
CA VAL A 87 -18.03 -5.98 -23.08
C VAL A 87 -17.24 -6.74 -22.00
N GLN A 88 -16.79 -7.97 -22.29
CA GLN A 88 -16.01 -8.76 -21.32
C GLN A 88 -14.61 -8.18 -21.06
N ALA A 89 -13.97 -7.59 -22.08
CA ALA A 89 -12.74 -6.83 -21.88
C ALA A 89 -12.93 -5.64 -20.93
N GLN A 90 -14.03 -4.88 -21.08
CA GLN A 90 -14.36 -3.77 -20.18
C GLN A 90 -14.67 -4.24 -18.76
N ASN A 91 -15.42 -5.34 -18.60
CA ASN A 91 -15.70 -5.93 -17.29
C ASN A 91 -14.41 -6.32 -16.56
N LEU A 92 -13.47 -6.96 -17.26
CA LEU A 92 -12.18 -7.32 -16.68
C LEU A 92 -11.38 -6.08 -16.26
N GLU A 93 -11.40 -5.00 -17.05
CA GLU A 93 -10.75 -3.74 -16.67
C GLU A 93 -11.35 -3.16 -15.38
N MET A 94 -12.68 -3.14 -15.24
CA MET A 94 -13.34 -2.66 -14.02
C MET A 94 -12.99 -3.53 -12.79
N LEU A 95 -12.97 -4.86 -12.94
CA LEU A 95 -12.57 -5.77 -11.86
C LEU A 95 -11.16 -5.48 -11.36
N TRP A 96 -10.20 -5.24 -12.27
CA TRP A 96 -8.84 -4.86 -11.89
C TRP A 96 -8.79 -3.50 -11.19
N GLN A 97 -9.56 -2.51 -11.67
CA GLN A 97 -9.62 -1.18 -11.05
C GLN A 97 -10.15 -1.27 -9.61
N ASP A 98 -11.27 -1.95 -9.41
CA ASP A 98 -11.89 -2.15 -8.10
C ASP A 98 -10.96 -2.89 -7.14
N PHE A 99 -10.32 -3.97 -7.60
CA PHE A 99 -9.38 -4.75 -6.80
C PHE A 99 -8.17 -3.92 -6.37
N SER A 100 -7.51 -3.25 -7.32
CA SER A 100 -6.35 -2.39 -7.06
C SER A 100 -6.68 -1.23 -6.11
N HIS A 101 -7.87 -0.61 -6.29
CA HIS A 101 -8.36 0.43 -5.40
C HIS A 101 -8.61 -0.11 -3.99
N LYS A 102 -9.33 -1.22 -3.87
CA LYS A 102 -9.66 -1.84 -2.58
C LYS A 102 -8.43 -2.25 -1.78
N LEU A 103 -7.40 -2.79 -2.43
CA LEU A 103 -6.13 -3.10 -1.76
C LEU A 103 -5.40 -1.85 -1.28
N GLY A 104 -5.39 -0.79 -2.10
CA GLY A 104 -4.80 0.50 -1.73
C GLY A 104 -5.51 1.15 -0.54
N ASP A 105 -6.84 1.16 -0.56
CA ASP A 105 -7.65 1.90 0.41
C ASP A 105 -7.93 1.07 1.69
N GLN A 106 -8.48 -0.13 1.53
CA GLN A 106 -9.01 -0.90 2.66
C GLN A 106 -8.00 -1.86 3.30
N VAL A 107 -6.82 -2.06 2.69
CA VAL A 107 -5.77 -2.92 3.23
C VAL A 107 -4.50 -2.13 3.55
N LEU A 108 -4.01 -1.34 2.59
CA LEU A 108 -2.73 -0.64 2.76
C LEU A 108 -2.84 0.56 3.73
N ILE A 109 -3.92 1.35 3.70
CA ILE A 109 -4.09 2.49 4.62
C ILE A 109 -4.15 2.01 6.09
N PRO A 110 -4.98 1.03 6.48
CA PRO A 110 -4.97 0.50 7.85
C PRO A 110 -3.60 -0.01 8.28
N LEU A 111 -2.87 -0.69 7.38
CA LEU A 111 -1.51 -1.16 7.65
C LEU A 111 -0.50 -0.02 7.84
N ASN A 112 -0.61 1.05 7.07
CA ASN A 112 0.18 2.26 7.27
C ASN A 112 -0.12 2.91 8.61
N THR A 113 -1.40 3.07 8.96
CA THR A 113 -1.83 3.64 10.24
C THR A 113 -1.30 2.83 11.42
N TYR A 114 -1.41 1.49 11.36
CA TYR A 114 -0.84 0.60 12.38
C TYR A 114 0.69 0.72 12.47
N THR A 115 1.39 0.71 11.33
CA THR A 115 2.86 0.80 11.29
C THR A 115 3.37 2.17 11.78
N ASN A 116 2.59 3.23 11.62
CA ASN A 116 2.94 4.59 12.06
C ASN A 116 2.85 4.80 13.58
N GLN A 117 2.29 3.86 14.34
CA GLN A 117 2.29 3.92 15.81
C GLN A 117 3.69 3.66 16.39
N PHE A 118 4.47 2.78 15.75
CA PHE A 118 5.75 2.33 16.27
C PHE A 118 6.82 3.45 16.38
N PRO A 119 7.00 4.36 15.40
CA PRO A 119 7.95 5.46 15.54
C PRO A 119 7.68 6.34 16.76
N GLU A 120 6.42 6.65 17.05
CA GLU A 120 6.04 7.50 18.19
C GLU A 120 6.30 6.79 19.53
N VAL A 121 5.90 5.52 19.64
CA VAL A 121 6.20 4.69 20.83
C VAL A 121 7.72 4.52 21.00
N ARG A 122 8.48 4.33 19.92
CA ARG A 122 9.95 4.24 19.97
C ARG A 122 10.59 5.50 20.55
N LYS A 123 10.16 6.69 20.11
CA LYS A 123 10.62 7.97 20.68
C LYS A 123 10.34 8.05 22.18
N LYS A 124 9.19 7.54 22.63
CA LYS A 124 8.80 7.50 24.04
C LYS A 124 9.68 6.54 24.86
N ILE A 125 9.97 5.35 24.34
CA ILE A 125 10.94 4.40 24.93
C ILE A 125 12.32 5.04 25.08
N GLU A 126 12.83 5.71 24.04
CA GLU A 126 14.12 6.40 24.10
C GLU A 126 14.11 7.54 25.12
N LYS A 127 12.99 8.28 25.23
CA LYS A 127 12.81 9.34 26.23
C LYS A 127 12.80 8.77 27.65
N ARG A 128 12.12 7.64 27.89
CA ARG A 128 12.16 6.90 29.17
C ARG A 128 13.61 6.54 29.52
N GLY A 129 14.35 5.94 28.58
CA GLY A 129 15.75 5.56 28.81
C GLY A 129 16.64 6.74 29.21
N ARG A 130 16.52 7.88 28.52
CA ARG A 130 17.23 9.12 28.90
C ARG A 130 16.85 9.61 30.31
N LYS A 131 15.57 9.52 30.67
CA LYS A 131 15.06 9.98 31.96
C LYS A 131 15.41 9.06 33.12
N LEU A 132 15.56 7.77 32.88
CA LEU A 132 16.11 6.83 33.86
C LEU A 132 17.54 7.23 34.24
N VAL A 133 18.40 7.51 33.26
CA VAL A 133 19.79 7.93 33.55
C VAL A 133 19.86 9.28 34.26
N ASP A 134 19.00 10.23 33.91
CA ASP A 134 18.88 11.52 34.61
C ASP A 134 18.50 11.31 36.08
N TYR A 135 17.48 10.48 36.33
CA TYR A 135 17.05 10.11 37.68
C TYR A 135 18.16 9.43 38.49
N ASP A 136 18.85 8.43 37.92
CA ASP A 136 19.95 7.74 38.59
C ASP A 136 21.11 8.69 38.92
N SER A 137 21.43 9.61 38.00
CA SER A 137 22.44 10.64 38.21
C SER A 137 22.08 11.57 39.38
N GLN A 138 20.83 12.06 39.43
CA GLN A 138 20.37 12.89 40.55
C GLN A 138 20.33 12.11 41.86
N ARG A 139 19.96 10.83 41.82
CA ARG A 139 19.93 9.96 43.00
C ARG A 139 21.34 9.78 43.59
N HIS A 140 22.34 9.51 42.75
CA HIS A 140 23.73 9.42 43.18
C HIS A 140 24.27 10.77 43.68
N SER A 141 23.97 11.86 42.98
CA SER A 141 24.35 13.22 43.40
C SER A 141 23.79 13.55 44.79
N PHE A 142 22.51 13.26 45.03
CA PHE A 142 21.85 13.51 46.30
C PHE A 142 22.35 12.61 47.44
N GLN A 143 22.64 11.34 47.17
CA GLN A 143 23.27 10.43 48.15
C GLN A 143 24.64 10.97 48.61
N ASN A 144 25.47 11.41 47.67
CA ASN A 144 26.77 12.02 47.97
C ASN A 144 26.62 13.35 48.72
N LEU A 145 25.59 14.14 48.41
CA LEU A 145 25.30 15.39 49.12
C LEU A 145 24.90 15.11 50.57
N GLN A 146 24.03 14.12 50.82
CA GLN A 146 23.61 13.71 52.16
C GLN A 146 24.78 13.21 53.02
N SER A 147 25.66 12.37 52.45
CA SER A 147 26.82 11.84 53.18
C SER A 147 27.80 12.94 53.59
N ASN A 148 27.85 14.05 52.84
CA ASN A 148 28.69 15.22 53.13
C ASN A 148 27.99 16.29 54.00
N ALA A 149 26.65 16.36 53.97
CA ALA A 149 25.87 17.31 54.76
C ALA A 149 26.03 17.09 56.28
N ALA A 150 26.22 15.84 56.71
CA ALA A 150 26.56 15.49 58.10
C ALA A 150 27.82 16.19 58.64
N LYS A 151 28.69 16.73 57.76
CA LYS A 151 29.92 17.43 58.12
C LYS A 151 29.85 18.95 58.00
N ARG A 152 28.83 19.53 57.32
CA ARG A 152 28.83 20.96 56.94
C ARG A 152 27.52 21.74 57.17
N ARG A 153 26.42 21.11 57.63
CA ARG A 153 25.11 21.77 57.93
C ARG A 153 24.68 22.78 56.85
N ASP A 154 24.55 22.33 55.60
CA ASP A 154 24.15 23.17 54.46
C ASP A 154 22.73 22.78 53.99
N ASP A 155 21.74 23.11 54.82
CA ASP A 155 20.34 22.68 54.67
C ASP A 155 19.70 23.17 53.35
N VAL A 156 20.11 24.35 52.85
CA VAL A 156 19.60 24.91 51.59
C VAL A 156 20.00 24.05 50.39
N LYS A 157 21.24 23.56 50.34
CA LYS A 157 21.70 22.67 49.26
C LYS A 157 21.00 21.32 49.31
N VAL A 158 20.78 20.79 50.52
CA VAL A 158 20.07 19.52 50.71
C VAL A 158 18.64 19.62 50.20
N THR A 159 17.93 20.72 50.51
CA THR A 159 16.56 20.93 50.01
C THR A 159 16.52 21.00 48.49
N LYS A 160 17.41 21.80 47.86
CA LYS A 160 17.46 21.92 46.40
C LYS A 160 17.80 20.59 45.71
N GLY A 161 18.75 19.83 46.25
CA GLY A 161 19.10 18.51 45.71
C GLY A 161 17.95 17.51 45.80
N ARG A 162 17.14 17.58 46.88
CA ARG A 162 15.93 16.77 47.02
C ARG A 162 14.88 17.13 45.96
N GLU A 163 14.62 18.42 45.75
CA GLU A 163 13.65 18.88 44.73
C GLU A 163 14.04 18.41 43.33
N GLN A 164 15.32 18.50 42.96
CA GLN A 164 15.82 18.02 41.67
C GLN A 164 15.69 16.50 41.52
N LEU A 165 15.95 15.74 42.60
CA LEU A 165 15.75 14.29 42.60
C LEU A 165 14.28 13.92 42.40
N GLU A 166 13.37 14.56 43.14
CA GLU A 166 11.93 14.31 43.03
C GLU A 166 11.38 14.69 41.64
N GLU A 167 11.85 15.78 41.04
CA GLU A 167 11.47 16.17 39.67
C GLU A 167 11.93 15.14 38.63
N ALA A 168 13.19 14.69 38.73
CA ALA A 168 13.74 13.67 37.83
C ALA A 168 12.99 12.34 37.98
N LYS A 169 12.72 11.93 39.23
CA LYS A 169 11.94 10.74 39.57
C LYS A 169 10.54 10.81 38.97
N ARG A 170 9.80 11.89 39.24
CA ARG A 170 8.43 12.09 38.72
C ARG A 170 8.39 11.99 37.20
N THR A 171 9.33 12.65 36.52
CA THR A 171 9.37 12.65 35.05
C THR A 171 9.64 11.26 34.49
N TYR A 172 10.53 10.49 35.13
CA TYR A 172 10.79 9.10 34.77
C TYR A 172 9.57 8.21 35.03
N GLU A 173 8.98 8.29 36.23
CA GLU A 173 7.87 7.42 36.65
C GLU A 173 6.64 7.59 35.77
N VAL A 174 6.31 8.81 35.33
CA VAL A 174 5.22 9.06 34.38
C VAL A 174 5.45 8.30 33.07
N LEU A 175 6.62 8.50 32.44
CA LEU A 175 6.95 7.80 31.19
C LEU A 175 7.03 6.29 31.37
N ASN A 176 7.55 5.84 32.51
CA ASN A 176 7.68 4.44 32.83
C ASN A 176 6.31 3.77 32.97
N SER A 177 5.40 4.38 33.73
CA SER A 177 4.03 3.89 33.91
C SER A 177 3.29 3.84 32.58
N GLU A 178 3.33 4.93 31.81
CA GLU A 178 2.65 4.98 30.51
C GLU A 178 3.14 3.88 29.56
N LEU A 179 4.44 3.58 29.53
CA LEU A 179 4.98 2.52 28.68
C LEU A 179 4.67 1.10 29.19
N HIS A 180 4.52 0.90 30.50
CA HIS A 180 4.06 -0.37 31.05
C HIS A 180 2.60 -0.67 30.68
N ASP A 181 1.80 0.35 30.41
CA ASP A 181 0.42 0.19 29.92
C ASP A 181 0.38 0.09 28.38
N GLU A 182 1.12 0.97 27.69
CA GLU A 182 1.05 1.13 26.23
C GLU A 182 1.71 -0.01 25.46
N LEU A 183 2.85 -0.55 25.93
CA LEU A 183 3.57 -1.61 25.20
C LEU A 183 2.78 -2.93 25.18
N PRO A 184 2.22 -3.43 26.29
CA PRO A 184 1.38 -4.63 26.26
C PRO A 184 0.10 -4.42 25.45
N ALA A 185 -0.56 -3.26 25.61
CA ALA A 185 -1.76 -2.93 24.84
C ALA A 185 -1.49 -2.92 23.33
N LEU A 186 -0.40 -2.30 22.89
CA LEU A 186 0.02 -2.33 21.48
C LEU A 186 0.34 -3.76 21.04
N TYR A 187 1.01 -4.56 21.86
CA TYR A 187 1.31 -5.95 21.54
C TYR A 187 0.01 -6.73 21.34
N ASP A 188 -0.95 -6.67 22.27
CA ASP A 188 -2.20 -7.43 22.18
C ASP A 188 -3.08 -7.01 21.00
N SER A 189 -3.08 -5.72 20.65
CA SER A 189 -3.82 -5.19 19.49
C SER A 189 -3.41 -5.84 18.16
N ARG A 190 -2.20 -6.42 18.06
CA ARG A 190 -1.67 -7.04 16.84
C ARG A 190 -2.57 -8.12 16.27
N VAL A 191 -3.21 -8.91 17.14
CA VAL A 191 -4.00 -10.08 16.73
C VAL A 191 -5.24 -9.61 15.97
N LEU A 192 -6.01 -8.71 16.59
CA LEU A 192 -7.20 -8.15 15.99
C LEU A 192 -6.88 -7.37 14.72
N PHE A 193 -5.78 -6.60 14.72
CA PHE A 193 -5.30 -5.91 13.53
C PHE A 193 -5.05 -6.87 12.37
N TYR A 194 -4.24 -7.93 12.58
CA TYR A 194 -3.92 -8.87 11.51
C TYR A 194 -5.14 -9.65 11.03
N VAL A 195 -6.04 -10.06 11.94
CA VAL A 195 -7.29 -10.74 11.56
C VAL A 195 -8.12 -9.85 10.63
N ASN A 196 -8.39 -8.61 11.02
CA ASN A 196 -9.22 -7.71 10.22
C ASN A 196 -8.54 -7.37 8.88
N ASN A 197 -7.25 -7.05 8.90
CA ASN A 197 -6.54 -6.64 7.68
C ASN A 197 -6.41 -7.79 6.67
N LEU A 198 -6.10 -9.01 7.15
CA LEU A 198 -5.99 -10.19 6.28
C LEU A 198 -7.36 -10.68 5.81
N GLN A 199 -8.40 -10.58 6.63
CA GLN A 199 -9.76 -10.88 6.19
C GLN A 199 -10.20 -9.97 5.04
N THR A 200 -9.90 -8.66 5.12
CA THR A 200 -10.18 -7.73 4.04
C THR A 200 -9.39 -8.06 2.77
N LEU A 201 -8.10 -8.37 2.91
CA LEU A 201 -7.28 -8.85 1.78
C LEU A 201 -7.90 -10.09 1.14
N PHE A 202 -8.10 -11.17 1.90
CA PHE A 202 -8.53 -12.45 1.34
C PHE A 202 -9.94 -12.38 0.76
N SER A 203 -10.83 -11.56 1.33
CA SER A 203 -12.14 -11.29 0.75
C SER A 203 -12.03 -10.55 -0.59
N ALA A 204 -11.11 -9.60 -0.71
CA ALA A 204 -10.87 -8.89 -1.96
C ALA A 204 -10.28 -9.81 -3.04
N GLU A 205 -9.29 -10.62 -2.68
CA GLU A 205 -8.69 -11.64 -3.56
C GLU A 205 -9.73 -12.64 -4.05
N GLN A 206 -10.53 -13.20 -3.12
CA GLN A 206 -11.56 -14.18 -3.44
C GLN A 206 -12.56 -13.62 -4.44
N LEU A 207 -13.06 -12.40 -4.20
CA LEU A 207 -14.03 -11.75 -5.09
C LEU A 207 -13.41 -11.47 -6.47
N PHE A 208 -12.21 -10.89 -6.50
CA PHE A 208 -11.54 -10.58 -7.76
C PHE A 208 -11.33 -11.84 -8.61
N HIS A 209 -10.82 -12.92 -7.99
CA HIS A 209 -10.58 -14.17 -8.69
C HIS A 209 -11.88 -14.87 -9.12
N SER A 210 -12.94 -14.85 -8.30
CA SER A 210 -14.21 -15.49 -8.66
C SER A 210 -14.90 -14.79 -9.83
N GLU A 211 -14.92 -13.46 -9.84
CA GLU A 211 -15.53 -12.70 -10.93
C GLU A 211 -14.67 -12.75 -12.20
N SER A 212 -13.35 -12.67 -12.07
CA SER A 212 -12.44 -12.82 -13.21
C SER A 212 -12.60 -14.19 -13.87
N HIS A 213 -12.76 -15.26 -13.08
CA HIS A 213 -13.02 -16.61 -13.62
C HIS A 213 -14.26 -16.66 -14.51
N LYS A 214 -15.36 -15.99 -14.11
CA LYS A 214 -16.59 -15.92 -14.92
C LYS A 214 -16.33 -15.20 -16.24
N VAL A 215 -15.64 -14.06 -16.20
CA VAL A 215 -15.28 -13.29 -17.40
C VAL A 215 -14.46 -14.16 -18.37
N TYR A 216 -13.45 -14.87 -17.88
CA TYR A 216 -12.65 -15.77 -18.73
C TYR A 216 -13.45 -16.96 -19.26
N GLY A 217 -14.38 -17.51 -18.50
CA GLY A 217 -15.29 -18.56 -18.99
C GLY A 217 -16.21 -18.07 -20.11
N GLU A 218 -16.67 -16.82 -20.06
CA GLU A 218 -17.44 -16.23 -21.15
C GLU A 218 -16.58 -15.98 -22.40
N LEU A 219 -15.34 -15.50 -22.22
CA LEU A 219 -14.39 -15.31 -23.32
C LEU A 219 -14.05 -16.63 -24.03
N GLU A 220 -13.83 -17.70 -23.28
CA GLU A 220 -13.63 -19.05 -23.82
C GLU A 220 -14.84 -19.48 -24.66
N ALA A 221 -16.06 -19.35 -24.13
CA ALA A 221 -17.29 -19.70 -24.84
C ALA A 221 -17.50 -18.90 -26.14
N ILE A 222 -17.10 -17.62 -26.17
CA ILE A 222 -17.13 -16.79 -27.39
C ILE A 222 -16.20 -17.39 -28.46
N THR A 223 -14.97 -17.72 -28.07
CA THR A 223 -13.99 -18.30 -29.00
C THR A 223 -14.40 -19.68 -29.51
N ASP A 224 -14.98 -20.53 -28.66
CA ASP A 224 -15.53 -21.83 -29.04
C ASP A 224 -16.67 -21.70 -30.05
N LYS A 225 -17.55 -20.71 -29.86
CA LYS A 225 -18.64 -20.46 -30.80
C LYS A 225 -18.10 -20.09 -32.18
N LEU A 226 -17.13 -19.17 -32.24
CA LEU A 226 -16.50 -18.78 -33.50
C LEU A 226 -15.81 -19.97 -34.17
N ALA A 227 -15.07 -20.79 -33.41
CA ALA A 227 -14.40 -21.98 -33.92
C ALA A 227 -15.40 -22.98 -34.55
N ASN A 228 -16.54 -23.20 -33.91
CA ASN A 228 -17.61 -24.06 -34.42
C ASN A 228 -18.24 -23.53 -35.72
N GLU A 229 -18.43 -22.20 -35.85
CA GLU A 229 -18.94 -21.57 -37.06
C GLU A 229 -17.95 -21.68 -38.23
N CYS A 230 -16.64 -21.52 -37.96
CA CYS A 230 -15.57 -21.71 -38.93
C CYS A 230 -15.54 -23.15 -39.48
N GLN A 231 -15.64 -24.16 -38.60
CA GLN A 231 -15.63 -25.58 -39.01
C GLN A 231 -16.83 -25.99 -39.86
N ARG A 232 -17.99 -25.35 -39.67
CA ARG A 232 -19.22 -25.63 -40.43
C ARG A 232 -19.24 -24.98 -41.82
N GLY A 233 -18.20 -24.24 -42.20
CA GLY A 233 -18.12 -23.54 -43.49
C GLY A 233 -19.03 -22.32 -43.60
N SER A 234 -19.73 -21.94 -42.52
CA SER A 234 -20.61 -20.76 -42.47
C SER A 234 -19.85 -19.44 -42.60
N TYR A 235 -18.53 -19.45 -42.41
CA TYR A 235 -17.66 -18.29 -42.57
C TYR A 235 -17.58 -17.79 -44.03
N SER A 236 -17.77 -18.68 -45.01
CA SER A 236 -17.51 -18.37 -46.42
C SER A 236 -18.56 -17.48 -47.12
N LYS A 237 -19.53 -16.90 -46.40
CA LYS A 237 -20.66 -16.16 -47.03
C LYS A 237 -21.03 -14.80 -46.46
N LYS A 238 -20.26 -14.22 -45.52
CA LYS A 238 -20.57 -12.90 -44.95
C LYS A 238 -19.51 -11.82 -45.15
N SER A 239 -18.48 -12.07 -45.97
CA SER A 239 -17.54 -11.02 -46.37
C SER A 239 -17.86 -10.56 -47.80
N ILE A 240 -18.15 -9.26 -47.92
CA ILE A 240 -18.27 -8.43 -49.14
C ILE A 240 -19.57 -8.61 -49.96
N MET A 241 -20.68 -8.08 -49.43
CA MET A 241 -21.73 -7.52 -50.29
C MET A 241 -22.17 -6.16 -49.74
N ASN A 242 -21.19 -5.26 -49.57
CA ASN A 242 -21.46 -3.83 -49.47
C ASN A 242 -21.90 -3.35 -50.87
N ASN A 243 -23.18 -2.99 -50.97
CA ASN A 243 -23.79 -2.07 -51.93
C ASN A 243 -22.97 -1.73 -53.19
N ILE A 244 -23.18 -2.49 -54.26
CA ILE A 244 -23.17 -1.93 -55.61
C ILE A 244 -24.52 -2.30 -56.24
N SER A 245 -25.48 -1.39 -56.14
CA SER A 245 -26.68 -1.44 -56.98
C SER A 245 -26.27 -1.09 -58.41
N PRO A 246 -26.64 -1.88 -59.43
CA PRO A 246 -26.47 -1.46 -60.82
C PRO A 246 -27.56 -0.44 -61.13
N ALA A 247 -27.20 0.85 -61.19
CA ALA A 247 -28.10 1.85 -61.72
C ALA A 247 -28.27 1.63 -63.23
N ALA A 248 -29.43 1.12 -63.61
CA ALA A 248 -29.86 0.99 -65.00
C ALA A 248 -29.96 2.37 -65.67
N SER A 249 -29.39 2.49 -66.87
CA SER A 249 -29.59 3.63 -67.77
C SER A 249 -31.03 3.69 -68.29
N PRO A 250 -31.49 4.89 -68.71
CA PRO A 250 -32.29 4.98 -69.92
C PRO A 250 -31.69 5.95 -70.95
N ASN A 251 -31.61 5.46 -72.18
CA ASN A 251 -31.30 6.21 -73.40
C ASN A 251 -32.31 7.35 -73.65
N ALA A 252 -31.82 8.51 -74.08
CA ALA A 252 -32.52 9.41 -74.98
C ALA A 252 -31.51 10.06 -75.95
N THR A 253 -31.76 9.85 -77.23
CA THR A 253 -30.90 10.17 -78.38
C THR A 253 -31.15 11.58 -78.93
N LEU A 254 -30.06 12.21 -79.39
CA LEU A 254 -29.91 13.12 -80.56
C LEU A 254 -30.67 14.46 -80.59
N ASN A 255 -29.91 15.57 -80.63
CA ASN A 255 -29.81 16.37 -81.86
C ASN A 255 -28.60 17.34 -81.90
N SER A 256 -28.03 17.45 -83.09
CA SER A 256 -26.87 18.26 -83.51
C SER A 256 -27.26 19.69 -83.91
N HIS A 257 -26.39 20.69 -83.73
CA HIS A 257 -26.07 21.68 -84.78
C HIS A 257 -24.86 22.60 -84.47
N ASN A 258 -23.83 22.46 -85.32
CA ASN A 258 -22.85 23.42 -85.88
C ASN A 258 -22.73 24.88 -85.38
N GLY A 259 -21.50 25.25 -84.97
CA GLY A 259 -20.52 25.93 -85.84
C GLY A 259 -20.45 27.47 -85.86
N LYS A 260 -19.34 28.05 -85.34
CA LYS A 260 -18.38 28.90 -86.10
C LYS A 260 -17.20 29.41 -85.24
N PRO A 261 -16.01 29.67 -85.83
CA PRO A 261 -14.79 30.05 -85.12
C PRO A 261 -14.42 31.55 -85.28
N ALA A 262 -13.63 32.10 -84.34
CA ALA A 262 -12.60 33.12 -84.56
C ALA A 262 -11.84 33.46 -83.25
N GLU A 263 -10.54 33.13 -83.21
CA GLU A 263 -9.49 33.85 -82.45
C GLU A 263 -9.08 35.13 -83.23
N PRO A 264 -8.16 36.03 -82.78
CA PRO A 264 -7.33 36.07 -81.55
C PRO A 264 -7.52 37.43 -80.81
N THR A 265 -6.84 37.86 -79.74
CA THR A 265 -5.39 38.05 -79.51
C THR A 265 -5.21 38.69 -78.13
N ASP A 266 -4.04 38.46 -77.55
CA ASP A 266 -3.27 39.34 -76.65
C ASP A 266 -3.62 39.52 -75.16
N THR A 267 -2.75 38.89 -74.36
CA THR A 267 -1.78 39.53 -73.47
C THR A 267 -2.30 40.50 -72.40
N VAL A 268 -2.11 40.15 -71.12
CA VAL A 268 -1.21 40.83 -70.16
C VAL A 268 -1.30 40.17 -68.78
N GLN A 269 -0.12 39.95 -68.19
CA GLN A 269 0.16 39.52 -66.83
C GLN A 269 -0.46 40.43 -65.77
N SER A 270 -0.92 39.85 -64.65
CA SER A 270 -0.46 40.14 -63.26
C SER A 270 -1.12 39.16 -62.30
#